data_AF-A0A352WWH6-F1
#
_entry.id   AF-A0A352WWH6-F1
#
_cell.length_a   1.000
_cell.length_b   1.000
_cell.length_c   1.000
_cell.angle_alpha   90.00
_cell.angle_beta   90.00
_cell.angle_gamma   90.00
#
_symmetry.space_group_name_H-M   'P 1'
#
loop_
_entity.id
_entity.type
_entity.pdbx_description
1 polymer ?
#
loop_
_entity_poly.entity_id
_entity_poly.type
_entity_poly.pdbx_seq_one_letter_code
_entity_poly.pdbx_strand_id
1 'polypeptide(L)'
;AADLKDKKKKGIPHALCAGKNIALIFEKTSTRTRCSFEVAAHDLGMQVTYLDPLGSQIGKKESIADTARVLGRIFDGIEYRGYGQDLVET
;
A
#
# COMPACT_ATOMS: atom_id res chain seq x y z
N ALA A 1 -11.03 13.03 3.67
CA ALA A 1 -9.80 13.23 4.49
C ALA A 1 -10.07 13.96 5.81
N ALA A 2 -10.74 15.13 5.80
CA ALA A 2 -11.00 15.91 7.03
C ALA A 2 -11.76 15.12 8.11
N ASP A 3 -12.82 14.39 7.74
CA ASP A 3 -13.61 13.57 8.67
C ASP A 3 -12.78 12.48 9.38
N LEU A 4 -11.99 11.70 8.64
CA LEU A 4 -11.13 10.65 9.22
C LEU A 4 -10.05 11.25 10.15
N LYS A 5 -9.51 12.41 9.78
CA LYS A 5 -8.56 13.15 10.64
C LYS A 5 -9.20 13.56 11.96
N ASP A 6 -10.43 14.06 11.91
CA ASP A 6 -11.16 14.47 13.11
C ASP A 6 -11.54 13.27 13.98
N LYS A 7 -11.99 12.16 13.38
CA LYS A 7 -12.28 10.91 14.09
C LYS A 7 -11.03 10.37 14.80
N LYS A 8 -9.88 10.35 14.11
CA LYS A 8 -8.59 9.98 14.71
C LYS A 8 -8.22 10.89 15.88
N LYS A 9 -8.37 12.22 15.71
CA LYS A 9 -8.08 13.19 16.77
C LYS A 9 -8.98 13.02 18.00
N LYS A 10 -10.24 12.62 17.80
CA LYS A 10 -11.21 12.35 18.86
C LYS A 10 -11.07 10.95 19.48
N GLY A 11 -10.13 10.13 19.00
CA GLY A 11 -9.96 8.75 19.47
C GLY A 11 -11.12 7.82 19.08
N ILE A 12 -11.92 8.19 18.07
CA ILE A 12 -13.08 7.41 17.63
C ILE A 12 -12.57 6.33 16.66
N PRO A 13 -12.71 5.03 16.97
CA PRO A 13 -12.36 3.96 16.05
C PRO A 13 -13.18 4.06 14.76
N HIS A 14 -12.53 3.92 13.62
CA HIS A 14 -13.16 4.04 12.30
C HIS A 14 -12.59 3.01 11.32
N ALA A 15 -12.71 1.74 11.71
CA ALA A 15 -12.24 0.58 10.94
C ALA A 15 -13.12 0.27 9.72
N LEU A 16 -13.22 1.22 8.79
CA LEU A 16 -14.08 1.14 7.61
C LEU A 16 -13.66 0.05 6.61
N CYS A 17 -12.42 -0.42 6.70
CA CYS A 17 -11.83 -1.42 5.82
C CYS A 17 -11.39 -2.67 6.58
N ALA A 18 -12.03 -2.97 7.70
CA ALA A 18 -11.70 -4.14 8.53
C ALA A 18 -11.67 -5.43 7.70
N GLY A 19 -10.59 -6.20 7.86
CA GLY A 19 -10.40 -7.49 7.17
C GLY A 19 -9.84 -7.39 5.75
N LYS A 20 -9.62 -6.18 5.21
CA LYS A 20 -8.94 -5.99 3.93
C LYS A 20 -7.43 -6.07 4.07
N ASN A 21 -6.77 -6.55 3.03
CA ASN A 21 -5.32 -6.68 2.94
C ASN A 21 -4.79 -5.77 1.84
N ILE A 22 -3.76 -4.98 2.13
CA ILE A 22 -3.11 -4.14 1.13
C ILE A 22 -1.62 -4.50 0.98
N ALA A 23 -1.11 -4.41 -0.25
CA ALA A 23 0.31 -4.52 -0.55
C ALA A 23 0.91 -3.13 -0.80
N LEU A 24 2.08 -2.86 -0.23
CA LEU A 24 2.86 -1.65 -0.46
C LEU A 24 4.12 -2.01 -1.26
N ILE A 25 4.20 -1.57 -2.52
CA ILE A 25 5.30 -1.87 -3.43
C ILE A 25 6.13 -0.61 -3.64
N PHE A 26 7.37 -0.62 -3.13
CA PHE A 26 8.27 0.52 -3.25
C PHE A 26 9.45 0.12 -4.13
N GLU A 27 9.75 0.86 -5.20
CA GLU A 27 11.04 0.77 -5.89
C GLU A 27 12.07 1.74 -5.31
N LYS A 28 11.57 2.84 -4.71
CA LYS A 28 12.37 3.86 -4.02
C LYS A 28 12.01 3.86 -2.55
N THR A 29 13.00 3.68 -1.69
CA THR A 29 12.79 3.74 -0.23
C THR A 29 12.24 5.11 0.19
N SER A 30 11.17 5.11 0.99
CA SER A 30 10.61 6.35 1.54
C SER A 30 9.94 6.12 2.89
N THR A 31 10.54 6.68 3.93
CA THR A 31 10.08 6.54 5.31
C THR A 31 8.69 7.15 5.52
N ARG A 32 8.49 8.40 5.09
CA ARG A 32 7.24 9.13 5.35
C ARG A 32 6.04 8.48 4.68
N THR A 33 6.20 8.03 3.43
CA THR A 33 5.09 7.46 2.67
C THR A 33 4.74 6.07 3.16
N ARG A 34 5.74 5.22 3.40
CA ARG A 34 5.54 3.92 4.03
C ARG A 34 4.79 4.06 5.37
N CYS A 35 5.32 4.87 6.29
CA CYS A 35 4.69 5.05 7.60
C CYS A 35 3.27 5.64 7.48
N SER A 36 3.03 6.55 6.53
CA SER A 36 1.71 7.15 6.35
C SER A 36 0.68 6.11 5.87
N PHE A 37 1.06 5.25 4.92
CA PHE A 37 0.18 4.19 4.43
C PHE A 37 -0.03 3.09 5.46
N GLU A 38 1.02 2.64 6.15
CA GLU A 38 0.91 1.64 7.21
C GLU A 38 -0.03 2.14 8.32
N VAL A 39 0.21 3.33 8.85
CA VAL A 39 -0.62 3.90 9.93
C VAL A 39 -2.06 4.11 9.47
N ALA A 40 -2.28 4.67 8.27
CA ALA A 40 -3.62 4.87 7.75
C ALA A 40 -4.38 3.54 7.55
N ALA A 41 -3.69 2.51 7.08
CA ALA A 41 -4.28 1.20 6.88
C ALA A 41 -4.66 0.54 8.21
N HIS A 42 -3.78 0.61 9.20
CA HIS A 42 -4.07 0.12 10.55
C HIS A 42 -5.24 0.87 11.21
N ASP A 43 -5.29 2.21 11.10
CA ASP A 43 -6.41 3.01 11.61
C ASP A 43 -7.75 2.59 10.99
N LEU A 44 -7.73 2.19 9.72
CA LEU A 44 -8.89 1.71 8.97
C LEU A 44 -9.18 0.21 9.16
N GLY A 45 -8.39 -0.51 9.96
CA GLY A 45 -8.57 -1.93 10.27
C GLY A 45 -8.02 -2.91 9.22
N MET A 46 -7.16 -2.45 8.32
CA MET A 46 -6.53 -3.26 7.28
C MET A 46 -5.23 -3.92 7.76
N GLN A 47 -4.86 -5.02 7.10
CA GLN A 47 -3.52 -5.59 7.21
C GLN A 47 -2.63 -5.11 6.06
N VAL A 48 -1.34 -4.95 6.33
CA VAL A 48 -0.39 -4.37 5.38
C VAL A 48 0.78 -5.33 5.17
N THR A 49 1.11 -5.57 3.90
CA THR A 49 2.34 -6.26 3.51
C THR A 49 3.24 -5.29 2.76
N TYR A 50 4.39 -4.96 3.35
CA TYR A 50 5.42 -4.14 2.69
C TYR A 50 6.37 -5.03 1.89
N LEU A 51 6.47 -4.76 0.59
CA LEU A 51 7.35 -5.47 -0.34
C LEU A 51 8.58 -4.61 -0.60
N ASP A 52 9.70 -5.05 -0.03
CA ASP A 52 10.96 -4.32 -0.10
C ASP A 52 11.63 -4.45 -1.49
N PRO A 53 12.10 -3.35 -2.11
CA PRO A 53 12.74 -3.39 -3.43
C PRO A 53 14.05 -4.17 -3.47
N LEU A 54 14.74 -4.29 -2.33
CA LEU A 54 16.02 -4.99 -2.27
C LEU A 54 15.84 -6.50 -2.09
N GLY A 55 14.81 -6.91 -1.34
CA GLY A 55 14.48 -8.32 -1.09
C GLY A 55 13.55 -8.97 -2.11
N SER A 56 12.82 -8.18 -2.90
CA SER A 56 11.84 -8.70 -3.87
C SER A 56 12.39 -8.79 -5.30
N GLN A 57 11.88 -9.73 -6.11
CA GLN A 57 12.24 -9.88 -7.53
C GLN A 57 11.54 -8.85 -8.44
N ILE A 58 10.67 -8.01 -7.86
CA ILE A 58 9.85 -6.99 -8.52
C ILE A 58 10.76 -5.96 -9.20
N GLY A 59 10.57 -5.75 -10.51
CA GLY A 59 11.32 -4.78 -11.31
C GLY A 59 12.71 -5.25 -11.74
N LYS A 60 13.19 -6.42 -11.29
CA LYS A 60 14.48 -7.01 -11.70
C LYS A 60 14.31 -8.26 -12.57
N LYS A 61 13.55 -9.24 -12.10
CA LYS A 61 13.29 -10.50 -12.81
C LYS A 61 11.83 -10.69 -13.21
N GLU A 62 10.92 -9.98 -12.55
CA GLU A 62 9.50 -9.93 -12.90
C GLU A 62 9.11 -8.50 -13.26
N SER A 63 8.27 -8.36 -14.29
CA SER A 63 7.72 -7.06 -14.65
C SER A 63 6.73 -6.60 -13.58
N ILE A 64 6.68 -5.30 -13.33
CA ILE A 64 5.77 -4.70 -12.33
C ILE A 64 4.32 -5.03 -12.69
N ALA A 65 3.97 -5.02 -13.98
CA ALA A 65 2.65 -5.37 -14.46
C ALA A 65 2.28 -6.83 -14.15
N ASP A 66 3.22 -7.78 -14.32
CA ASP A 66 2.98 -9.18 -13.97
C ASP A 66 2.81 -9.35 -12.45
N THR A 67 3.68 -8.72 -11.67
CA THR A 67 3.57 -8.70 -10.21
C THR A 67 2.24 -8.08 -9.77
N ALA A 68 1.83 -6.93 -10.32
CA ALA A 68 0.58 -6.26 -9.98
C ALA A 68 -0.63 -7.14 -10.31
N ARG A 69 -0.61 -7.86 -11.44
CA ARG A 69 -1.68 -8.82 -11.80
C ARG A 69 -1.79 -9.99 -10.84
N VAL A 70 -0.66 -10.51 -10.34
CA VAL A 70 -0.67 -11.60 -9.35
C VAL A 70 -1.15 -11.07 -8.01
N LEU A 71 -0.59 -9.95 -7.54
CA LEU A 71 -0.94 -9.35 -6.25
C LEU A 71 -2.39 -8.87 -6.24
N GLY A 72 -2.94 -8.40 -7.36
CA GLY A 72 -4.34 -7.94 -7.43
C GLY A 72 -5.37 -9.06 -7.26
N ARG A 73 -4.95 -10.33 -7.32
CA ARG A 73 -5.79 -11.49 -7.00
C ARG A 73 -5.70 -11.91 -5.53
N ILE A 74 -4.73 -11.36 -4.79
CA ILE A 74 -4.39 -11.73 -3.41
C ILE A 74 -4.78 -10.62 -2.43
N PHE A 75 -4.55 -9.36 -2.83
CA PHE A 75 -4.77 -8.18 -2.02
C PHE A 75 -5.98 -7.37 -2.51
N ASP A 76 -6.67 -6.72 -1.58
CA ASP A 76 -7.79 -5.81 -1.86
C ASP A 76 -7.34 -4.46 -2.42
N GLY A 77 -6.05 -4.14 -2.27
CA GLY A 77 -5.46 -2.90 -2.76
C GLY A 77 -3.95 -2.99 -2.87
N ILE A 78 -3.40 -2.27 -3.83
CA ILE A 78 -1.97 -2.17 -4.06
C ILE A 78 -1.61 -0.69 -4.12
N GLU A 79 -0.65 -0.28 -3.30
CA GLU A 79 0.06 0.97 -3.49
C GLU A 79 1.36 0.67 -4.22
N TYR A 80 1.67 1.52 -5.19
CA TYR A 80 2.92 1.45 -5.93
C TYR A 80 3.63 2.79 -5.88
N ARG A 81 4.92 2.74 -5.57
CA ARG A 81 5.83 3.88 -5.60
C ARG A 81 7.11 3.53 -6.35
N GLY A 82 7.20 3.94 -7.61
CA GLY A 82 8.41 3.73 -8.41
C GLY A 82 8.69 4.80 -9.44
N TYR A 83 9.36 4.43 -10.53
CA TYR A 83 9.86 5.34 -11.56
C TYR A 83 9.04 5.21 -12.86
N GLY A 84 7.94 5.95 -12.96
CA GLY A 84 7.21 6.10 -14.23
C GLY A 84 5.71 6.14 -14.03
N GLN A 85 5.05 7.15 -14.61
CA GLN A 85 3.59 7.26 -14.63
C GLN A 85 2.97 6.12 -15.46
N ASP A 86 3.63 5.75 -16.56
CA ASP A 86 3.15 4.71 -17.49
C ASP A 86 3.05 3.31 -16.85
N LEU A 87 3.83 3.04 -15.79
CA LEU A 87 3.83 1.76 -15.08
C LEU A 87 2.64 1.58 -14.14
N VAL A 88 1.92 2.67 -13.82
CA VAL A 88 0.76 2.66 -12.91
C VAL A 88 -0.56 2.57 -13.66
N GLU A 89 -0.58 3.00 -14.92
CA GLU A 89 -1.82 3.14 -15.72
C GLU A 89 -2.18 1.89 -16.55
N THR A 90 -1.38 0.82 -16.51
CA THR A 90 -1.59 -0.41 -17.30
C THR A 90 -2.02 -1.61 -16.44
#